data_AF-A0A0L1JD61-F1
#
_entry.id   AF-A0A0L1JD61-F1
#
_cell.length_a   1.000
_cell.length_b   1.000
_cell.length_c   1.000
_cell.angle_alpha   90.00
_cell.angle_beta   90.00
_cell.angle_gamma   90.00
#
_symmetry.space_group_name_H-M   'P 1'
#
loop_
_entity.id
_entity.type
_entity.pdbx_description
1 polymer ?
#
loop_
_entity_poly.entity_id
_entity_poly.type
_entity_poly.pdbx_seq_one_letter_code
_entity_poly.pdbx_strand_id
1 'polypeptide(L)'
;MTSNTISIQEIESPHQPPRDTGMILPGPRRRLDTREAHEANLAARAATVCGSGYELNKAVPLPKGTDPKQRLGTLYTYIGKDKGCAILDNNVGKAQYMYIGVCDTNGKHCDKDSGTFSQYAGPIYISNFACAPLVAKMGQSSKSLYIDYKDEYAWACN
;
A
#
# COMPACT_ATOMS: atom_id res chain seq x y z
N MET A 1 -56.61 38.89 -28.91
CA MET A 1 -55.14 38.88 -29.01
C MET A 1 -54.65 37.82 -28.03
N THR A 2 -54.60 36.55 -28.43
CA THR A 2 -53.49 35.83 -29.10
C THR A 2 -52.45 35.27 -28.12
N SER A 3 -52.33 33.94 -28.17
CA SER A 3 -51.15 33.06 -27.96
C SER A 3 -50.47 33.04 -26.58
N ASN A 4 -50.34 31.95 -25.82
CA ASN A 4 -50.08 30.51 -26.03
C ASN A 4 -48.57 30.12 -26.02
N THR A 5 -48.29 28.96 -25.39
CA THR A 5 -47.05 28.12 -25.32
C THR A 5 -46.06 28.46 -24.17
N ILE A 6 -45.85 27.68 -23.08
CA ILE A 6 -45.55 26.24 -22.78
C ILE A 6 -44.14 25.75 -23.17
N SER A 7 -43.30 25.42 -22.17
CA SER A 7 -42.63 24.10 -21.97
C SER A 7 -41.67 24.15 -20.76
N ILE A 8 -41.95 23.42 -19.66
CA ILE A 8 -41.50 22.04 -19.33
C ILE A 8 -39.98 22.05 -18.96
N GLN A 9 -39.48 21.61 -17.80
CA GLN A 9 -39.67 20.31 -17.14
C GLN A 9 -39.14 20.31 -15.68
N GLU A 10 -39.76 19.49 -14.83
CA GLU A 10 -39.38 19.10 -13.46
C GLU A 10 -37.99 18.47 -13.36
N ILE A 11 -37.29 18.66 -12.22
CA ILE A 11 -36.75 17.54 -11.42
C ILE A 11 -36.86 17.90 -9.93
N GLU A 12 -37.59 17.04 -9.22
CA GLU A 12 -37.90 17.05 -7.79
C GLU A 12 -36.67 16.90 -6.87
N SER A 13 -36.62 17.75 -5.85
CA SER A 13 -36.62 17.47 -4.39
C SER A 13 -35.73 16.39 -3.72
N PRO A 14 -35.47 16.55 -2.40
CA PRO A 14 -34.41 15.90 -1.65
C PRO A 14 -34.81 14.48 -1.20
N HIS A 15 -33.84 13.56 -1.16
CA HIS A 15 -34.10 12.24 -0.59
C HIS A 15 -32.91 11.73 0.22
N GLN A 16 -33.05 11.86 1.55
CA GLN A 16 -32.43 10.91 2.49
C GLN A 16 -33.09 9.54 2.25
N PRO A 17 -32.34 8.45 2.04
CA PRO A 17 -32.95 7.13 2.06
C PRO A 17 -33.12 6.59 3.49
N PRO A 18 -34.16 5.75 3.72
CA PRO A 18 -34.77 5.45 5.01
C PRO A 18 -34.08 4.34 5.81
N ARG A 19 -34.41 4.28 7.11
CA ARG A 19 -34.13 3.13 7.99
C ARG A 19 -35.19 2.04 7.81
N ASP A 20 -34.69 0.84 7.56
CA ASP A 20 -35.19 -0.47 8.00
C ASP A 20 -36.56 -0.96 7.46
N THR A 21 -36.55 -2.00 6.62
CA THR A 21 -37.49 -3.15 6.63
C THR A 21 -37.02 -4.16 5.57
N GLY A 22 -36.73 -5.40 5.99
CA GLY A 22 -36.74 -6.55 5.07
C GLY A 22 -35.58 -7.53 5.22
N MET A 23 -35.77 -8.52 6.08
CA MET A 23 -34.92 -9.70 6.24
C MET A 23 -34.89 -10.55 4.95
N ILE A 24 -33.76 -10.54 4.25
CA ILE A 24 -33.29 -11.69 3.45
C ILE A 24 -31.86 -11.94 3.90
N LEU A 25 -31.61 -13.09 4.51
CA LEU A 25 -30.26 -13.55 4.83
C LEU A 25 -29.53 -13.96 3.54
N PRO A 26 -28.37 -13.38 3.22
CA PRO A 26 -27.32 -14.13 2.55
C PRO A 26 -26.23 -14.45 3.58
N GLY A 27 -25.65 -15.65 3.48
CA GLY A 27 -24.54 -16.13 4.32
C GLY A 27 -23.28 -15.24 4.31
N PRO A 28 -22.17 -15.68 4.92
CA PRO A 28 -21.07 -14.82 5.32
C PRO A 28 -20.31 -14.25 4.09
N ARG A 29 -20.70 -13.06 3.62
CA ARG A 29 -19.94 -12.22 2.67
C ARG A 29 -18.77 -11.47 3.33
N ARG A 30 -18.35 -11.85 4.55
CA ARG A 30 -17.38 -11.12 5.39
C ARG A 30 -15.92 -11.03 4.88
N ARG A 31 -15.59 -11.57 3.70
CA ARG A 31 -14.20 -11.57 3.19
C ARG A 31 -13.92 -10.61 2.04
N LEU A 32 -14.91 -10.23 1.23
CA LEU A 32 -14.68 -9.34 0.08
C LEU A 32 -14.58 -7.88 0.53
N ASP A 33 -15.53 -7.42 1.35
CA ASP A 33 -15.57 -6.04 1.84
C ASP A 33 -14.31 -5.69 2.67
N THR A 34 -13.86 -6.65 3.50
CA THR A 34 -12.66 -6.48 4.32
C THR A 34 -11.38 -6.42 3.49
N ARG A 35 -11.30 -7.21 2.42
CA ARG A 35 -10.14 -7.22 1.51
C ARG A 35 -10.11 -5.93 0.69
N GLU A 36 -11.24 -5.53 0.12
CA GLU A 36 -11.33 -4.32 -0.69
C GLU A 36 -11.06 -3.06 0.13
N ALA A 37 -11.58 -2.98 1.36
CA ALA A 37 -11.25 -1.90 2.30
C ALA A 37 -9.77 -1.91 2.70
N HIS A 38 -9.16 -3.08 2.85
CA HIS A 38 -7.73 -3.22 3.13
C HIS A 38 -6.87 -2.76 1.95
N GLU A 39 -7.18 -3.20 0.73
CA GLU A 39 -6.49 -2.77 -0.49
C GLU A 39 -6.66 -1.25 -0.73
N ALA A 40 -7.86 -0.70 -0.52
CA ALA A 40 -8.10 0.74 -0.59
C ALA A 40 -7.27 1.53 0.43
N ASN A 41 -7.07 0.98 1.64
CA ASN A 41 -6.19 1.56 2.65
C ASN A 41 -4.72 1.52 2.21
N LEU A 42 -4.28 0.42 1.60
CA LEU A 42 -2.92 0.29 1.09
C LEU A 42 -2.63 1.22 -0.09
N ALA A 43 -3.60 1.41 -0.99
CA ALA A 43 -3.52 2.36 -2.09
C ALA A 43 -3.53 3.82 -1.59
N ALA A 44 -4.35 4.14 -0.59
CA ALA A 44 -4.35 5.46 0.05
C ALA A 44 -3.02 5.76 0.77
N ARG A 45 -2.44 4.75 1.43
CA ARG A 45 -1.09 4.84 1.98
C ARG A 45 -0.04 5.03 0.89
N ALA A 46 -0.13 4.34 -0.24
CA ALA A 46 0.73 4.54 -1.40
C ALA A 46 0.68 6.01 -1.88
N ALA A 47 -0.53 6.54 -2.06
CA ALA A 47 -0.76 7.91 -2.50
C ALA A 47 -0.19 8.94 -1.52
N THR A 48 -0.23 8.65 -0.22
CA THR A 48 0.32 9.51 0.83
C THR A 48 1.85 9.44 0.89
N VAL A 49 2.44 8.26 0.74
CA VAL A 49 3.87 8.05 0.99
C VAL A 49 4.70 8.12 -0.28
N CYS A 50 4.29 7.42 -1.34
CA CYS A 50 4.97 7.42 -2.65
C CYS A 50 4.47 8.52 -3.59
N GLY A 51 3.30 9.11 -3.31
CA GLY A 51 2.62 10.08 -4.16
C GLY A 51 1.58 9.46 -5.09
N SER A 52 0.83 10.31 -5.79
CA SER A 52 -0.21 9.88 -6.74
C SER A 52 0.36 9.11 -7.94
N GLY A 53 -0.41 8.15 -8.47
CA GLY A 53 -0.04 7.37 -9.65
C GLY A 53 0.86 6.16 -9.36
N TYR A 54 0.92 5.74 -8.10
CA TYR A 54 1.50 4.48 -7.67
C TYR A 54 0.41 3.48 -7.29
N GLU A 55 0.54 2.24 -7.76
CA GLU A 55 -0.33 1.12 -7.43
C GLU A 55 0.44 0.07 -6.62
N LEU A 56 -0.27 -0.65 -5.74
CA LEU A 56 0.34 -1.71 -4.94
C LEU A 56 0.80 -2.87 -5.84
N ASN A 57 2.09 -3.20 -5.76
CA ASN A 57 2.67 -4.34 -6.46
C ASN A 57 2.79 -5.55 -5.54
N LYS A 58 3.43 -5.39 -4.37
CA LYS A 58 3.57 -6.47 -3.39
C LYS A 58 3.48 -5.92 -1.97
N ALA A 59 2.87 -6.72 -1.10
CA ALA A 59 2.90 -6.57 0.35
C ALA A 59 3.46 -7.85 0.96
N VAL A 60 4.71 -7.83 1.41
CA VAL A 60 5.39 -8.99 1.98
C VAL A 60 5.41 -8.88 3.50
N PRO A 61 4.68 -9.75 4.23
CA PRO A 61 4.77 -9.80 5.68
C PRO A 61 6.13 -10.37 6.09
N LEU A 62 6.79 -9.70 7.05
CA LEU A 62 8.11 -10.07 7.54
C LEU A 62 8.10 -10.31 9.07
N PRO A 63 8.85 -11.30 9.58
CA PRO A 63 9.73 -12.21 8.85
C PRO A 63 8.97 -13.21 7.95
N LYS A 64 9.50 -13.52 6.77
CA LYS A 64 8.84 -14.40 5.81
C LYS A 64 8.69 -15.82 6.38
N GLY A 65 7.55 -16.47 6.13
CA GLY A 65 7.30 -17.85 6.58
C GLY A 65 6.94 -17.98 8.06
N THR A 66 6.65 -16.87 8.75
CA THR A 66 6.14 -16.86 10.13
C THR A 66 4.61 -16.78 10.16
N ASP A 67 4.00 -17.18 11.28
CA ASP A 67 2.57 -17.00 11.52
C ASP A 67 2.20 -15.50 11.36
N PRO A 68 1.07 -15.14 10.74
CA PRO A 68 0.61 -13.76 10.62
C PRO A 68 0.63 -12.95 11.92
N LYS A 69 0.44 -13.59 13.08
CA LYS A 69 0.49 -12.96 14.41
C LYS A 69 1.91 -12.61 14.87
N GLN A 70 2.94 -13.13 14.21
CA GLN A 70 4.36 -12.88 14.47
C GLN A 70 4.96 -11.89 13.47
N ARG A 71 4.12 -11.22 12.66
CA ARG A 71 4.56 -10.21 11.70
C ARG A 71 5.10 -8.98 12.44
N LEU A 72 6.38 -8.72 12.26
CA LEU A 72 7.09 -7.58 12.86
C LEU A 72 7.17 -6.38 11.92
N GLY A 73 7.10 -6.62 10.61
CA GLY A 73 7.02 -5.55 9.62
C GLY A 73 6.34 -6.01 8.34
N THR A 74 6.00 -5.05 7.48
CA THR A 74 5.45 -5.33 6.15
C THR A 74 6.21 -4.52 5.12
N LEU A 75 6.85 -5.20 4.18
CA LEU A 75 7.50 -4.55 3.05
C LEU A 75 6.45 -4.31 1.97
N TYR A 76 6.21 -3.05 1.64
CA TYR A 76 5.35 -2.66 0.54
C TYR A 76 6.20 -2.18 -0.63
N THR A 77 5.87 -2.69 -1.81
CA THR A 77 6.40 -2.19 -3.08
C THR A 77 5.25 -1.72 -3.94
N TYR A 78 5.48 -0.62 -4.63
CA TYR A 78 4.52 0.04 -5.49
C TYR A 78 5.14 0.26 -6.87
N ILE A 79 4.29 0.24 -7.90
CA ILE A 79 4.67 0.52 -9.29
C ILE A 79 3.90 1.76 -9.73
N GLY A 80 4.64 2.75 -10.22
CA GLY A 80 4.11 3.82 -11.06
C GLY A 80 4.53 3.60 -12.51
N LYS A 81 4.13 4.52 -13.40
CA LYS A 81 4.33 4.40 -14.86
C LYS A 81 5.71 3.87 -15.27
N ASP A 82 6.78 4.52 -14.81
CA ASP A 82 8.17 4.18 -15.15
C ASP A 82 9.07 4.24 -13.91
N LYS A 83 8.51 3.92 -12.74
CA LYS A 83 9.22 4.06 -11.45
C LYS A 83 8.64 3.16 -10.37
N GLY A 84 9.52 2.59 -9.55
CA GLY A 84 9.17 1.87 -8.34
C GLY A 84 9.23 2.77 -7.12
N CYS A 85 8.43 2.45 -6.12
CA CYS A 85 8.54 3.00 -4.76
C CYS A 85 8.45 1.86 -3.75
N ALA A 86 9.18 1.94 -2.65
CA ALA A 86 9.07 0.96 -1.58
C ALA A 86 9.17 1.58 -0.20
N ILE A 87 8.46 0.97 0.74
CA ILE A 87 8.49 1.30 2.17
C ILE A 87 8.51 0.04 3.01
N LEU A 88 9.14 0.12 4.18
CA LEU A 88 9.07 -0.90 5.20
C LEU A 88 8.22 -0.37 6.36
N ASP A 89 7.06 -0.98 6.60
CA ASP A 89 6.13 -0.61 7.68
C ASP A 89 6.51 -1.34 8.98
N ASN A 90 6.42 -0.63 10.11
CA ASN A 90 6.71 -1.15 11.44
C ASN A 90 5.44 -1.65 12.11
N ASN A 91 5.36 -2.95 12.35
CA ASN A 91 4.21 -3.58 12.99
C ASN A 91 4.44 -3.94 14.47
N VAL A 92 5.57 -3.52 15.07
CA VAL A 92 5.91 -3.83 16.47
C VAL A 92 5.30 -2.83 17.47
N GLY A 93 4.84 -1.66 17.00
CA GLY A 93 4.22 -0.65 17.85
C GLY A 93 5.18 0.18 18.70
N LYS A 94 6.49 0.11 18.42
CA LYS A 94 7.54 0.96 19.03
C LYS A 94 8.59 1.28 17.99
N ALA A 95 9.40 2.31 18.24
CA ALA A 95 10.50 2.65 17.33
C ALA A 95 11.52 1.51 17.22
N GLN A 96 11.93 1.21 16.00
CA GLN A 96 12.88 0.14 15.69
C GLN A 96 13.93 0.66 14.72
N TYR A 97 15.12 0.06 14.76
CA TYR A 97 16.06 0.23 13.67
C TYR A 97 15.45 -0.40 12.42
N MET A 98 15.39 0.37 11.34
CA MET A 98 14.87 -0.06 10.05
C MET A 98 15.83 0.40 8.95
N TYR A 99 15.94 -0.43 7.93
CA TYR A 99 16.69 -0.16 6.73
C TYR A 99 15.88 -0.67 5.55
N ILE A 100 15.76 0.15 4.51
CA ILE A 100 15.29 -0.27 3.21
C ILE A 100 16.25 0.27 2.16
N GLY A 101 16.59 -0.54 1.17
CA GLY A 101 17.45 -0.10 0.08
C GLY A 101 17.18 -0.86 -1.20
N VAL A 102 17.33 -0.16 -2.31
CA VAL A 102 17.19 -0.68 -3.66
C VAL A 102 18.36 -0.20 -4.51
N CYS A 103 18.79 -1.02 -5.45
CA CYS A 103 19.66 -0.58 -6.54
C CYS A 103 19.05 -0.97 -7.88
N ASP A 104 19.37 -0.23 -8.94
CA ASP A 104 19.15 -0.70 -10.31
C ASP A 104 19.95 -1.99 -10.57
N THR A 105 19.58 -2.73 -11.61
CA THR A 105 20.21 -4.02 -11.96
C THR A 105 21.71 -3.91 -12.28
N ASN A 106 22.15 -2.72 -12.69
CA ASN A 106 23.54 -2.36 -12.97
C ASN A 106 24.29 -1.78 -11.74
N GLY A 107 23.63 -1.64 -10.59
CA GLY A 107 24.22 -1.13 -9.33
C GLY A 107 24.71 0.32 -9.35
N LYS A 108 24.36 1.12 -10.36
CA LYS A 108 24.78 2.52 -10.51
C LYS A 108 23.86 3.49 -9.77
N HIS A 109 22.58 3.18 -9.70
CA HIS A 109 21.58 4.01 -9.06
C HIS A 109 20.98 3.25 -7.88
N CYS A 110 21.38 3.63 -6.68
CA CYS A 110 20.86 3.08 -5.44
C CYS A 110 20.19 4.15 -4.62
N ASP A 111 19.08 3.78 -3.99
CA ASP A 111 18.39 4.59 -3.00
C ASP A 111 18.22 3.78 -1.72
N LYS A 112 18.34 4.44 -0.57
CA LYS A 112 18.24 3.77 0.73
C LYS A 112 17.78 4.74 1.79
N ASP A 113 17.03 4.19 2.74
CA ASP A 113 16.68 4.88 3.97
C ASP A 113 17.02 3.99 5.18
N SER A 114 17.57 4.60 6.22
CA SER A 114 18.03 3.89 7.40
C SER A 114 18.01 4.76 8.64
N GLY A 115 17.54 4.19 9.75
CA GLY A 115 17.40 4.94 10.98
C GLY A 115 16.51 4.24 11.99
N THR A 116 16.12 4.98 13.03
CA THR A 116 15.17 4.50 14.03
C THR A 116 13.82 5.13 13.78
N PHE A 117 12.85 4.32 13.34
CA PHE A 117 11.54 4.79 12.92
C PHE A 117 10.42 4.13 13.73
N SER A 118 9.43 4.94 14.11
CA SER A 118 8.23 4.48 14.82
C SER A 118 7.16 3.94 13.88
N GLN A 119 7.12 4.42 12.64
CA GLN A 119 6.06 4.10 11.68
C GLN A 119 6.59 3.30 10.48
N TYR A 120 7.50 3.88 9.70
CA TYR A 120 8.05 3.22 8.52
C TYR A 120 9.43 3.80 8.15
N ALA A 121 10.18 3.06 7.34
CA ALA A 121 11.35 3.54 6.61
C ALA A 121 11.04 3.64 5.11
N GLY A 122 11.66 4.61 4.42
CA GLY A 122 11.32 5.03 3.07
C GLY A 122 10.48 6.32 3.06
N PRO A 123 9.86 6.69 1.92
CA PRO A 123 9.90 6.00 0.64
C PRO A 123 11.29 6.04 -0.01
N ILE A 124 11.68 4.92 -0.61
CA ILE A 124 12.79 4.90 -1.57
C ILE A 124 12.23 4.78 -2.99
N TYR A 125 12.92 5.36 -3.95
CA TYR A 125 12.49 5.42 -5.33
C TYR A 125 13.53 4.79 -6.26
N ILE A 126 13.04 4.14 -7.33
CA ILE A 126 13.90 3.58 -8.37
C ILE A 126 13.27 3.79 -9.73
N SER A 127 14.02 4.34 -10.69
CA SER A 127 13.51 4.55 -12.06
C SER A 127 13.45 3.24 -12.84
N ASN A 128 14.53 2.45 -12.81
CA ASN A 128 14.55 1.13 -13.42
C ASN A 128 14.24 0.04 -12.39
N PHE A 129 12.95 -0.17 -12.14
CA PHE A 129 12.50 -1.10 -11.09
C PHE A 129 12.51 -2.58 -11.53
N ALA A 130 12.54 -2.85 -12.85
CA ALA A 130 12.47 -4.20 -13.39
C ALA A 130 13.63 -5.05 -12.85
N CYS A 131 13.30 -6.16 -12.17
CA CYS A 131 14.27 -7.04 -11.49
C CYS A 131 15.21 -6.32 -10.50
N ALA A 132 14.85 -5.14 -9.98
CA ALA A 132 15.72 -4.41 -9.07
C ALA A 132 15.79 -5.14 -7.71
N PRO A 133 17.00 -5.47 -7.21
CA PRO A 133 17.15 -6.08 -5.90
C PRO A 133 16.78 -5.10 -4.80
N LEU A 134 15.95 -5.55 -3.86
CA LEU A 134 15.55 -4.80 -2.68
C LEU A 134 16.01 -5.52 -1.42
N VAL A 135 16.52 -4.74 -0.48
CA VAL A 135 16.92 -5.21 0.85
C VAL A 135 16.07 -4.48 1.89
N ALA A 136 15.48 -5.24 2.81
CA ALA A 136 14.73 -4.72 3.94
C ALA A 136 15.26 -5.35 5.24
N LYS A 137 15.65 -4.53 6.21
CA LYS A 137 16.14 -4.98 7.50
C LYS A 137 15.42 -4.27 8.64
N MET A 138 15.19 -4.98 9.73
CA MET A 138 14.59 -4.42 10.93
C MET A 138 15.16 -5.11 12.18
N GLY A 139 15.36 -4.32 13.23
CA GLY A 139 15.99 -4.79 14.45
C GLY A 139 15.87 -3.81 15.61
N GLN A 140 16.43 -4.20 16.75
CA GLN A 140 16.68 -3.26 17.84
C GLN A 140 17.79 -2.27 17.48
N SER A 141 18.76 -2.71 16.67
CA SER A 141 19.85 -1.90 16.13
C SER A 141 20.34 -2.50 14.82
N SER A 142 21.25 -1.81 14.12
CA SER A 142 21.91 -2.33 12.91
C SER A 142 22.70 -3.62 13.13
N LYS A 143 23.02 -3.97 14.37
CA LYS A 143 23.77 -5.19 14.75
C LYS A 143 22.88 -6.31 15.32
N SER A 144 21.62 -6.01 15.63
CA SER A 144 20.67 -6.96 16.22
C SER A 144 19.37 -6.91 15.41
N LEU A 145 19.39 -7.62 14.29
CA LEU A 145 18.31 -7.70 13.33
C LEU A 145 17.46 -8.94 13.58
N TYR A 146 16.15 -8.78 13.54
CA TYR A 146 15.18 -9.90 13.51
C TYR A 146 14.51 -10.03 12.14
N ILE A 147 14.65 -9.01 11.27
CA ILE A 147 14.37 -9.10 9.84
C ILE A 147 15.67 -8.76 9.10
N ASP A 148 16.11 -9.68 8.25
CA ASP A 148 17.10 -9.43 7.20
C ASP A 148 16.56 -10.10 5.93
N TYR A 149 15.89 -9.32 5.10
CA TYR A 149 15.17 -9.79 3.92
C TYR A 149 15.81 -9.19 2.66
N LYS A 150 16.02 -10.04 1.66
CA LYS A 150 16.46 -9.67 0.32
C LYS A 150 15.49 -10.26 -0.69
N ASP A 151 15.04 -9.43 -1.62
CA ASP A 151 14.25 -9.84 -2.77
C ASP A 151 14.98 -9.42 -4.04
N GLU A 152 15.42 -10.40 -4.83
CA GLU A 152 16.09 -10.14 -6.11
C GLU A 152 15.09 -9.75 -7.20
N TYR A 153 13.79 -9.91 -6.92
CA TYR A 153 12.68 -9.64 -7.82
C TYR A 153 11.61 -8.83 -7.10
N ALA A 154 12.02 -7.79 -6.38
CA ALA A 154 11.12 -6.93 -5.62
C ALA A 154 9.98 -6.38 -6.49
N TRP A 155 10.28 -6.13 -7.77
CA TRP A 155 9.30 -5.90 -8.82
C TRP A 155 9.41 -6.96 -9.92
N ALA A 156 8.33 -7.12 -10.71
CA ALA A 156 8.29 -8.08 -11.80
C ALA A 156 9.43 -7.83 -12.82
N CYS A 157 10.00 -8.93 -13.32
CA CYS A 157 10.84 -8.92 -14.50
C CYS A 157 9.93 -8.98 -15.72
N ASN A 158 10.11 -8.06 -16.67
CA ASN A 158 9.45 -8.14 -17.98
C ASN A 158 9.97 -9.34 -18.78
#